data_AF-A0A6V7VX16-F1
#
_entry.id   AF-A0A6V7VX16-F1
#
_cell.length_a   1.000
_cell.length_b   1.000
_cell.length_c   1.000
_cell.angle_alpha   90.00
_cell.angle_beta   90.00
_cell.angle_gamma   90.00
#
_symmetry.space_group_name_H-M   'P 1'
#
loop_
_entity.id
_entity.type
_entity.pdbx_description
1 polymer ?
#
loop_
_entity_poly.entity_id
_entity_poly.type
_entity_poly.pdbx_seq_one_letter_code
_entity_poly.pdbx_strand_id
1 'polypeptide(L)'
;MRTPNQLEEWSFSANNSDNIKNKIEDETLVEEEENLTETSSIDGLSTTCGSCCPSKNIIKELKQHLKELELKLKNNNLYLENNNLKMQMKIQKINSDHKNEIEEIKQKFQKLIEENIQKLNAENDIYLKQKDDKIKALEKEIKETLQKINSEYEKEIKNLKQNFQQLIEENNKQLKAENDRKDGKINSLEEEIKKANGLFEKQIGDLSIKLNNVILNNFVKIKNKWKEISDSEYYQCCDNKCINTNKPIGSDNCFAVFAENAFKKPQNCFNYTFYYFEIKCKCERELSKGLDWMNISLKSCSTNKHINFAAEYSSIYNEKRESFKLPTFSWNNNDIFGCGLVYPPSNKMNYKFPYVFFTQNGKQIGKGMLLKDNHDSYKPCVWLQCCSVETNFGNDLESKPFKYDVSKHFILKEFY
;
A
#
# COMPACT_ATOMS: atom_id res chain seq x y z
N MET A 1 6.85 17.68 13.12
CA MET A 1 6.36 17.02 14.35
C MET A 1 6.75 15.55 14.29
N ARG A 2 7.86 15.18 14.94
CA ARG A 2 8.28 13.81 15.23
C ARG A 2 8.80 13.82 16.67
N THR A 3 8.29 12.92 17.49
CA THR A 3 8.60 12.75 18.91
C THR A 3 10.01 12.17 19.12
N PRO A 4 10.75 12.61 20.17
CA PRO A 4 11.98 11.97 20.60
C PRO A 4 11.72 10.95 21.73
N ASN A 5 12.21 9.73 21.53
CA ASN A 5 12.35 8.62 22.46
C ASN A 5 13.69 7.97 22.05
N GLN A 6 14.67 7.60 22.88
CA GLN A 6 14.82 7.46 24.32
C GLN A 6 16.31 7.71 24.63
N LEU A 7 16.58 8.29 25.81
CA LEU A 7 17.90 8.35 26.43
C LEU A 7 18.21 6.98 27.03
N GLU A 8 19.30 6.35 26.60
CA GLU A 8 19.93 5.25 27.33
C GLU A 8 20.91 5.83 28.36
N GLU A 9 20.61 5.60 29.64
CA GLU A 9 21.51 5.84 30.77
C GLU A 9 22.58 4.75 30.79
N TRP A 10 23.84 5.14 30.59
CA TRP A 10 24.99 4.30 30.93
C TRP A 10 25.47 4.65 32.34
N SER A 11 25.10 3.82 33.32
CA SER A 11 25.68 3.83 34.66
C SER A 11 26.91 2.93 34.67
N PHE A 12 28.11 3.54 34.72
CA PHE A 12 29.35 2.82 34.97
C PHE A 12 29.55 2.69 36.49
N SER A 13 29.39 1.47 37.00
CA SER A 13 29.68 1.09 38.37
C SER A 13 31.20 1.08 38.64
N ALA A 14 31.64 1.84 39.64
CA ALA A 14 32.99 1.76 40.18
C ALA A 14 33.17 0.46 40.98
N ASN A 15 34.17 -0.34 40.62
CA ASN A 15 34.55 -1.55 41.36
C ASN A 15 35.69 -1.27 42.33
N ASN A 16 35.43 -1.70 43.56
CA ASN A 16 36.30 -1.94 44.72
C ASN A 16 37.75 -2.34 44.44
N SER A 17 38.69 -1.77 45.22
CA SER A 17 39.85 -2.52 45.71
C SER A 17 40.35 -1.98 47.06
N ASP A 18 39.60 -2.30 48.12
CA ASP A 18 40.16 -2.38 49.48
C ASP A 18 40.43 -3.84 49.79
N ASN A 19 41.71 -4.25 49.85
CA ASN A 19 42.15 -5.45 50.57
C ASN A 19 43.68 -5.61 50.52
N ILE A 20 44.40 -5.05 51.49
CA ILE A 20 45.65 -5.65 52.01
C ILE A 20 45.71 -5.38 53.52
N LYS A 21 45.25 -6.35 54.31
CA LYS A 21 45.63 -6.55 55.71
C LYS A 21 46.05 -8.01 55.89
N ASN A 22 47.21 -8.20 56.51
CA ASN A 22 47.65 -9.32 57.37
C ASN A 22 49.09 -9.75 57.01
N LYS A 23 50.01 -9.65 57.99
CA LYS A 23 50.57 -10.76 58.80
C LYS A 23 51.96 -10.37 59.35
N ILE A 24 52.47 -11.19 60.28
CA ILE A 24 53.74 -11.17 61.04
C ILE A 24 53.46 -10.78 62.50
N GLU A 25 53.04 -11.69 63.37
CA GLU A 25 53.69 -12.87 64.01
C GLU A 25 54.49 -12.51 65.28
N ASP A 26 53.98 -13.03 66.40
CA ASP A 26 54.54 -13.11 67.75
C ASP A 26 55.76 -14.05 67.79
N GLU A 27 56.80 -13.66 68.54
CA GLU A 27 57.78 -14.59 69.09
C GLU A 27 57.92 -14.37 70.61
N THR A 28 57.38 -15.35 71.35
CA THR A 28 57.68 -15.66 72.74
C THR A 28 59.02 -16.39 72.84
N LEU A 29 59.88 -15.99 73.79
CA LEU A 29 61.00 -16.80 74.28
C LEU A 29 60.87 -17.01 75.79
N VAL A 30 61.05 -18.27 76.17
CA VAL A 30 60.96 -18.92 77.49
C VAL A 30 62.38 -19.25 77.96
N GLU A 31 62.51 -19.60 79.25
CA GLU A 31 63.63 -20.28 79.92
C GLU A 31 64.71 -19.32 80.49
N GLU A 32 65.24 -19.48 81.72
CA GLU A 32 65.55 -20.70 82.47
C GLU A 32 65.77 -20.38 83.98
N GLU A 33 65.37 -21.28 84.87
CA GLU A 33 65.72 -21.33 86.31
C GLU A 33 67.07 -22.04 86.50
N GLU A 34 67.91 -21.60 87.44
CA GLU A 34 68.84 -22.51 88.15
C GLU A 34 68.98 -22.15 89.64
N ASN A 35 68.56 -23.09 90.48
CA ASN A 35 68.85 -23.21 91.91
C ASN A 35 70.17 -23.97 92.11
N LEU A 36 71.02 -23.55 93.05
CA LEU A 36 72.06 -24.42 93.63
C LEU A 36 72.16 -24.21 95.16
N THR A 37 71.68 -25.22 95.88
CA THR A 37 71.92 -25.58 97.29
C THR A 37 73.12 -26.54 97.41
N GLU A 38 73.67 -26.68 98.63
CA GLU A 38 74.50 -27.78 99.22
C GLU A 38 75.82 -27.26 99.84
N THR A 39 76.08 -27.28 101.16
CA THR A 39 76.28 -28.36 102.19
C THR A 39 77.68 -28.98 102.27
N SER A 40 78.02 -29.44 103.49
CA SER A 40 79.15 -30.28 103.97
C SER A 40 80.29 -29.49 104.67
N SER A 41 80.58 -29.62 105.98
CA SER A 41 80.75 -30.77 106.89
C SER A 41 81.95 -31.65 106.55
N ILE A 42 83.05 -31.50 107.29
CA ILE A 42 84.04 -32.57 107.53
C ILE A 42 84.45 -32.52 109.01
N ASP A 43 83.95 -33.51 109.75
CA ASP A 43 84.50 -34.03 110.99
C ASP A 43 85.68 -34.99 110.69
N GLY A 44 86.62 -35.09 111.64
CA GLY A 44 87.24 -36.38 111.98
C GLY A 44 88.75 -36.56 111.74
N LEU A 45 89.46 -36.91 112.83
CA LEU A 45 90.65 -37.79 113.00
C LEU A 45 91.64 -37.15 114.01
N SER A 46 91.67 -37.53 115.30
CA SER A 46 91.94 -38.83 115.96
C SER A 46 93.43 -39.22 116.02
N THR A 47 93.96 -39.21 117.26
CA THR A 47 94.97 -40.14 117.87
C THR A 47 96.38 -40.19 117.24
N THR A 48 97.52 -40.20 117.94
CA THR A 48 97.90 -40.55 119.33
C THR A 48 99.41 -40.31 119.49
N CYS A 49 99.86 -40.22 120.76
CA CYS A 49 101.25 -40.38 121.22
C CYS A 49 102.20 -39.21 120.91
N GLY A 50 102.98 -38.67 121.82
CA GLY A 50 103.25 -38.98 123.22
C GLY A 50 104.39 -38.06 123.64
N SER A 51 104.33 -37.57 124.88
CA SER A 51 105.46 -37.03 125.65
C SER A 51 106.37 -35.98 124.98
N CYS A 52 106.10 -34.70 125.26
CA CYS A 52 107.05 -33.76 125.89
C CYS A 52 106.47 -32.33 125.86
N CYS A 53 106.14 -31.79 127.03
CA CYS A 53 105.83 -30.37 127.25
C CYS A 53 106.88 -29.47 126.56
N PRO A 54 106.47 -28.38 125.89
CA PRO A 54 106.34 -27.13 126.64
C PRO A 54 105.18 -26.21 126.23
N SER A 55 104.65 -25.56 127.26
CA SER A 55 104.12 -24.19 127.22
C SER A 55 102.80 -23.94 126.48
N LYS A 56 101.73 -23.79 127.27
CA LYS A 56 100.45 -23.14 126.93
C LYS A 56 100.59 -21.73 126.30
N ASN A 57 101.81 -21.18 126.17
CA ASN A 57 102.07 -19.88 125.55
C ASN A 57 102.02 -19.92 124.02
N ILE A 58 102.49 -20.98 123.35
CA ILE A 58 102.53 -21.03 121.87
C ILE A 58 101.11 -21.11 121.28
N ILE A 59 100.21 -21.90 121.89
CA ILE A 59 98.80 -21.99 121.48
C ILE A 59 98.07 -20.65 121.69
N LYS A 60 98.47 -19.87 122.71
CA LYS A 60 97.91 -18.55 122.97
C LYS A 60 98.37 -17.54 121.91
N GLU A 61 99.66 -17.56 121.53
CA GLU A 61 100.21 -16.74 120.44
C GLU A 61 99.60 -17.08 119.08
N LEU A 62 99.40 -18.36 118.76
CA LEU A 62 98.74 -18.77 117.52
C LEU A 62 97.29 -18.30 117.45
N LYS A 63 96.54 -18.38 118.56
CA LYS A 63 95.16 -17.83 118.63
C LYS A 63 95.15 -16.31 118.50
N GLN A 64 96.17 -15.62 119.02
CA GLN A 64 96.34 -14.17 118.87
C GLN A 64 96.60 -13.81 117.40
N HIS A 65 97.55 -14.48 116.74
CA HIS A 65 97.83 -14.29 115.32
C HIS A 65 96.65 -14.65 114.41
N LEU A 66 95.89 -15.70 114.74
CA LEU A 66 94.68 -16.05 113.99
C LEU A 66 93.64 -14.92 114.05
N LYS A 67 93.41 -14.34 115.24
CA LYS A 67 92.53 -13.16 115.40
C LYS A 67 93.03 -11.95 114.63
N GLU A 68 94.34 -11.71 114.60
CA GLU A 68 94.91 -10.60 113.81
C GLU A 68 94.76 -10.83 112.30
N LEU A 69 94.90 -12.06 111.83
CA LEU A 69 94.67 -12.43 110.43
C LEU A 69 93.20 -12.33 110.05
N GLU A 70 92.28 -12.78 110.91
CA GLU A 70 90.83 -12.60 110.74
C GLU A 70 90.47 -11.12 110.68
N LEU A 71 91.06 -10.28 111.53
CA LEU A 71 90.85 -8.84 111.52
C LEU A 71 91.39 -8.20 110.25
N LYS A 72 92.59 -8.58 109.79
CA LYS A 72 93.17 -8.11 108.52
C LYS A 72 92.33 -8.55 107.32
N LEU A 73 91.87 -9.79 107.29
CA LEU A 73 91.00 -10.32 106.24
C LEU A 73 89.67 -9.56 106.21
N LYS A 74 89.07 -9.31 107.39
CA LYS A 74 87.85 -8.52 107.52
C LYS A 74 88.04 -7.10 107.02
N ASN A 75 89.14 -6.45 107.39
CA ASN A 75 89.46 -5.09 106.91
C ASN A 75 89.72 -5.05 105.39
N ASN A 76 90.39 -6.05 104.83
CA ASN A 76 90.61 -6.17 103.39
C ASN A 76 89.30 -6.42 102.64
N ASN A 77 88.41 -7.27 103.15
CA ASN A 77 87.10 -7.50 102.57
C ASN A 77 86.25 -6.23 102.61
N LEU A 78 86.25 -5.49 103.73
CA LEU A 78 85.54 -4.22 103.87
C LEU A 78 86.12 -3.15 102.92
N TYR A 79 87.43 -3.15 102.70
CA TYR A 79 88.08 -2.29 101.70
C TYR A 79 87.69 -2.67 100.26
N LEU A 80 87.63 -3.98 99.95
CA LEU A 80 87.19 -4.47 98.65
C LEU A 80 85.72 -4.13 98.38
N GLU A 81 84.86 -4.33 99.38
CA GLU A 81 83.43 -4.06 99.34
C GLU A 81 83.17 -2.57 99.14
N ASN A 82 83.87 -1.69 99.87
CA ASN A 82 83.81 -0.24 99.66
C ASN A 82 84.26 0.18 98.26
N ASN A 83 85.32 -0.42 97.72
CA ASN A 83 85.77 -0.13 96.36
C ASN A 83 84.78 -0.64 95.31
N ASN A 84 84.17 -1.80 95.53
CA ASN A 84 83.14 -2.36 94.66
C ASN A 84 81.89 -1.46 94.69
N LEU A 85 81.44 -1.02 95.86
CA LEU A 85 80.32 -0.09 96.01
C LEU A 85 80.60 1.23 95.30
N LYS A 86 81.81 1.79 95.47
CA LYS A 86 82.26 3.00 94.77
C LYS A 86 82.29 2.81 93.25
N MET A 87 82.68 1.63 92.77
CA MET A 87 82.67 1.28 91.35
C MET A 87 81.25 1.13 90.82
N GLN A 88 80.34 0.48 91.55
CA GLN A 88 78.93 0.36 91.21
C GLN A 88 78.25 1.73 91.13
N MET A 89 78.52 2.63 92.09
CA MET A 89 78.01 4.01 92.03
C MET A 89 78.52 4.77 90.80
N LYS A 90 79.78 4.58 90.41
CA LYS A 90 80.32 5.17 89.17
C LYS A 90 79.65 4.60 87.92
N ILE A 91 79.42 3.28 87.85
CA ILE A 91 78.74 2.63 86.73
C ILE A 91 77.29 3.11 86.63
N GLN A 92 76.57 3.19 87.76
CA GLN A 92 75.20 3.72 87.79
C GLN A 92 75.15 5.17 87.31
N LYS A 93 76.12 6.00 87.73
CA LYS A 93 76.23 7.38 87.26
C LYS A 93 76.47 7.43 85.75
N ILE A 94 77.45 6.69 85.23
CA ILE A 94 77.73 6.62 83.79
C ILE A 94 76.50 6.16 83.00
N ASN A 95 75.79 5.13 83.47
CA ASN A 95 74.58 4.65 82.82
C ASN A 95 73.45 5.70 82.83
N SER A 96 73.31 6.44 83.93
CA SER A 96 72.35 7.54 84.02
C SER A 96 72.71 8.68 83.06
N ASP A 97 73.99 9.06 83.01
CA ASP A 97 74.48 10.13 82.13
C ASP A 97 74.30 9.74 80.66
N HIS A 98 74.70 8.52 80.27
CA HIS A 98 74.46 8.00 78.91
C HIS A 98 72.98 7.88 78.56
N LYS A 99 72.12 7.47 79.51
CA LYS A 99 70.67 7.40 79.28
C LYS A 99 70.10 8.79 78.99
N ASN A 100 70.54 9.81 79.72
CA ASN A 100 70.14 11.19 79.50
C ASN A 100 70.65 11.71 78.14
N GLU A 101 71.91 11.44 77.79
CA GLU A 101 72.47 11.79 76.48
C GLU A 101 71.72 11.14 75.32
N ILE A 102 71.38 9.85 75.43
CA ILE A 102 70.58 9.13 74.42
C ILE A 102 69.20 9.78 74.27
N GLU A 103 68.57 10.17 75.38
CA GLU A 103 67.24 10.80 75.34
C GLU A 103 67.29 12.19 74.72
N GLU A 104 68.30 12.99 75.04
CA GLU A 104 68.54 14.28 74.36
C GLU A 104 68.78 14.11 72.86
N ILE A 105 69.56 13.10 72.46
CA ILE A 105 69.81 12.78 71.06
C ILE A 105 68.50 12.38 70.36
N LYS A 106 67.68 11.52 70.98
CA LYS A 106 66.36 11.14 70.43
C LYS A 106 65.45 12.35 70.23
N GLN A 107 65.38 13.25 71.21
CA GLN A 107 64.58 14.47 71.11
C GLN A 107 65.08 15.38 69.98
N LYS A 108 66.40 15.54 69.82
CA LYS A 108 66.99 16.30 68.71
C LYS A 108 66.65 15.68 67.35
N PHE A 109 66.75 14.35 67.21
CA PHE A 109 66.38 13.65 65.98
C PHE A 109 64.88 13.76 65.67
N GLN A 110 64.01 13.61 66.68
CA GLN A 110 62.57 13.76 66.50
C GLN A 110 62.22 15.17 66.01
N LYS A 111 62.78 16.20 66.63
CA LYS A 111 62.60 17.58 66.20
C LYS A 111 63.07 17.82 64.77
N LEU A 112 64.22 17.24 64.39
CA LEU A 112 64.75 17.34 63.02
C LEU A 112 63.81 16.66 61.99
N ILE A 113 63.23 15.50 62.33
CA ILE A 113 62.26 14.80 61.49
C ILE A 113 61.00 15.67 61.30
N GLU A 114 60.47 16.23 62.38
CA GLU A 114 59.28 17.09 62.34
C GLU A 114 59.52 18.34 61.48
N GLU A 115 60.67 19.01 61.64
CA GLU A 115 61.06 20.17 60.80
C GLU A 115 61.18 19.80 59.32
N ASN A 116 61.73 18.63 59.00
CA ASN A 116 61.85 18.17 57.62
C ASN A 116 60.49 17.79 57.01
N ILE A 117 59.58 17.18 57.78
CA ILE A 117 58.20 16.91 57.34
C ILE A 117 57.47 18.22 57.04
N GLN A 118 57.62 19.23 57.91
CA GLN A 118 57.00 20.54 57.70
C GLN A 118 57.53 21.22 56.43
N LYS A 119 58.85 21.17 56.18
CA LYS A 119 59.45 21.69 54.93
C LYS A 119 58.92 20.96 53.71
N LEU A 120 58.90 19.63 53.73
CA LEU A 120 58.40 18.81 52.63
C LEU A 120 56.93 19.13 52.32
N ASN A 121 56.10 19.29 53.34
CA ASN A 121 54.69 19.66 53.17
C ASN A 121 54.54 21.05 52.55
N ALA A 122 55.31 22.04 53.02
CA ALA A 122 55.29 23.38 52.44
C ALA A 122 55.75 23.40 50.97
N GLU A 123 56.77 22.62 50.61
CA GLU A 123 57.23 22.47 49.22
C GLU A 123 56.16 21.80 48.34
N ASN A 124 55.49 20.76 48.86
CA ASN A 124 54.38 20.10 48.16
C ASN A 124 53.20 21.04 47.96
N ASP A 125 52.82 21.85 48.94
CA ASP A 125 51.75 22.84 48.83
C ASP A 125 52.06 23.89 47.75
N ILE A 126 53.32 24.36 47.68
CA ILE A 126 53.78 25.27 46.62
C ILE A 126 53.69 24.58 45.25
N TYR A 127 54.14 23.33 45.14
CA TYR A 127 54.09 22.57 43.90
C TYR A 127 52.66 22.33 43.40
N LEU A 128 51.74 21.96 44.31
CA LEU A 128 50.32 21.78 44.00
C LEU A 128 49.68 23.09 43.56
N LYS A 129 49.96 24.20 44.26
CA LYS A 129 49.48 25.52 43.86
C LYS A 129 49.95 25.94 42.47
N GLN A 130 51.22 25.70 42.14
CA GLN A 130 51.76 25.97 40.80
C GLN A 130 51.07 25.12 39.72
N LYS A 131 50.73 23.85 40.02
CA LYS A 131 49.98 23.00 39.11
C LYS A 131 48.54 23.51 38.91
N ASP A 132 47.86 23.88 39.99
CA ASP A 132 46.50 24.43 39.92
C ASP A 132 46.44 25.71 39.10
N ASP A 133 47.41 26.62 39.26
CA ASP A 133 47.47 27.86 38.49
C ASP A 133 47.72 27.57 36.99
N LYS A 134 48.54 26.57 36.65
CA LYS A 134 48.73 26.13 35.27
C LYS A 134 47.47 25.49 34.68
N ILE A 135 46.76 24.67 35.46
CA ILE A 135 45.49 24.06 35.03
C ILE A 135 44.46 25.16 34.73
N LYS A 136 44.30 26.14 35.62
CA LYS A 136 43.38 27.27 35.42
C LYS A 136 43.73 28.10 34.18
N ALA A 137 45.02 28.31 33.92
CA ALA A 137 45.47 29.00 32.71
C ALA A 137 45.11 28.23 31.43
N LEU A 138 45.34 26.92 31.41
CA LEU A 138 44.97 26.03 30.29
C LEU A 138 43.46 25.96 30.08
N GLU A 139 42.67 25.85 31.16
CA GLU A 139 41.20 25.86 31.09
C GLU A 139 40.68 27.15 30.44
N LYS A 140 41.29 28.29 30.79
CA LYS A 140 40.95 29.58 30.19
C LYS A 140 41.27 29.61 28.70
N GLU A 141 42.46 29.17 28.29
CA GLU A 141 42.88 29.10 26.88
C GLU A 141 41.99 28.17 26.04
N ILE A 142 41.64 27.00 26.58
CA ILE A 142 40.71 26.06 25.94
C ILE A 142 39.35 26.72 25.75
N LYS A 143 38.83 27.42 26.77
CA LYS A 143 37.54 28.10 26.70
C LYS A 143 37.52 29.20 25.64
N GLU A 144 38.57 30.01 25.57
CA GLU A 144 38.71 31.07 24.55
C GLU A 144 38.81 30.48 23.13
N THR A 145 39.56 29.39 22.98
CA THR A 145 39.69 28.67 21.70
C THR A 145 38.35 28.08 21.25
N LEU A 146 37.61 27.43 22.14
CA LEU A 146 36.28 26.88 21.84
C LEU A 146 35.29 27.97 21.44
N GLN A 147 35.32 29.14 22.10
CA GLN A 147 34.48 30.28 21.72
C GLN A 147 34.80 30.78 20.32
N LYS A 148 36.10 30.87 19.97
CA LYS A 148 36.53 31.28 18.63
C LYS A 148 36.06 30.28 17.56
N ILE A 149 36.30 28.99 17.77
CA ILE A 149 35.88 27.91 16.86
C ILE A 149 34.36 27.95 16.64
N ASN A 150 33.57 28.06 17.72
CA ASN A 150 32.12 28.14 17.61
C ASN A 150 31.67 29.36 16.78
N SER A 151 32.30 30.52 16.99
CA SER A 151 31.98 31.73 16.22
C SER A 151 32.32 31.62 14.72
N GLU A 152 33.37 30.87 14.38
CA GLU A 152 33.77 30.60 12.99
C GLU A 152 32.77 29.64 12.32
N TYR A 153 32.40 28.55 13.01
CA TYR A 153 31.38 27.63 12.51
C TYR A 153 30.02 28.28 12.34
N GLU A 154 29.59 29.16 13.25
CA GLU A 154 28.32 29.88 13.11
C GLU A 154 28.30 30.77 11.85
N LYS A 155 29.42 31.43 11.54
CA LYS A 155 29.56 32.24 10.33
C LYS A 155 29.51 31.37 9.07
N GLU A 156 30.20 30.24 9.07
CA GLU A 156 30.21 29.30 7.94
C GLU A 156 28.81 28.71 7.69
N ILE A 157 28.12 28.27 8.74
CA ILE A 157 26.73 27.79 8.66
C ILE A 157 25.81 28.87 8.11
N LYS A 158 25.97 30.13 8.53
CA LYS A 158 25.16 31.26 8.03
C LYS A 158 25.42 31.50 6.53
N ASN A 159 26.68 31.46 6.10
CA ASN A 159 27.06 31.61 4.70
C ASN A 159 26.49 30.47 3.84
N LEU A 160 26.64 29.23 4.29
CA LEU A 160 26.06 28.06 3.61
C LEU A 160 24.54 28.18 3.47
N LYS A 161 23.83 28.60 4.52
CA LYS A 161 22.37 28.83 4.47
C LYS A 161 21.99 29.88 3.41
N GLN A 162 22.75 30.97 3.31
CA GLN A 162 22.51 32.00 2.31
C GLN A 162 22.74 31.48 0.88
N ASN A 163 23.83 30.73 0.66
CA ASN A 163 24.12 30.13 -0.64
C ASN A 163 23.05 29.12 -1.08
N PHE A 164 22.59 28.26 -0.16
CA PHE A 164 21.49 27.34 -0.44
C PHE A 164 20.18 28.08 -0.76
N GLN A 165 19.88 29.17 -0.08
CA GLN A 165 18.70 29.97 -0.35
C GLN A 165 18.75 30.59 -1.75
N GLN A 166 19.90 31.16 -2.15
CA GLN A 166 20.10 31.69 -3.51
C GLN A 166 19.94 30.61 -4.58
N LEU A 167 20.53 29.42 -4.37
CA LEU A 167 20.40 28.30 -5.29
C LEU A 167 18.93 27.85 -5.46
N ILE A 168 18.16 27.82 -4.37
CA ILE A 168 16.73 27.49 -4.42
C ILE A 168 15.96 28.54 -5.22
N GLU A 169 16.23 29.83 -5.02
CA GLU A 169 15.59 30.93 -5.76
C GLU A 169 15.90 30.88 -7.26
N GLU A 170 17.15 30.60 -7.64
CA GLU A 170 17.56 30.42 -9.04
C GLU A 170 16.88 29.23 -9.70
N ASN A 171 16.86 28.07 -9.03
CA ASN A 171 16.21 26.87 -9.54
C ASN A 171 14.69 27.08 -9.71
N ASN A 172 14.04 27.75 -8.76
CA ASN A 172 12.62 28.09 -8.86
C ASN A 172 12.34 29.02 -10.06
N LYS A 173 13.23 29.98 -10.34
CA LYS A 173 13.11 30.86 -11.50
C LYS A 173 13.25 30.09 -12.82
N GLN A 174 14.19 29.15 -12.90
CA GLN A 174 14.37 28.30 -14.08
C GLN A 174 13.15 27.38 -14.31
N LEU A 175 12.64 26.74 -13.26
CA LEU A 175 11.45 25.89 -13.33
C LEU A 175 10.22 26.66 -13.80
N LYS A 176 10.02 27.89 -13.31
CA LYS A 176 8.92 28.75 -13.75
C LYS A 176 9.01 29.06 -15.25
N ALA A 177 10.19 29.45 -15.75
CA ALA A 177 10.39 29.72 -17.17
C ALA A 177 10.17 28.47 -18.05
N GLU A 178 10.55 27.28 -17.57
CA GLU A 178 10.29 26.04 -18.30
C GLU A 178 8.79 25.70 -18.34
N ASN A 179 8.07 25.92 -17.24
CA ASN A 179 6.62 25.73 -17.18
C ASN A 179 5.88 26.68 -18.12
N ASP A 180 6.20 27.98 -18.09
CA ASP A 180 5.61 28.97 -18.98
C ASP A 180 5.84 28.59 -20.47
N ARG A 181 7.02 28.03 -20.79
CA ARG A 181 7.32 27.51 -22.15
C ARG A 181 6.48 26.28 -22.50
N LYS A 182 6.24 25.37 -21.55
CA LYS A 182 5.41 24.17 -21.77
C LYS A 182 3.95 24.54 -21.97
N ASP A 183 3.43 25.46 -21.17
CA ASP A 183 2.05 25.96 -21.29
C ASP A 183 1.82 26.62 -22.65
N GLY A 184 2.79 27.40 -23.15
CA GLY A 184 2.75 27.94 -24.52
C GLY A 184 2.65 26.86 -25.60
N LYS A 185 3.34 25.73 -25.43
CA LYS A 185 3.24 24.59 -26.38
C LYS A 185 1.90 23.86 -26.28
N ILE A 186 1.36 23.68 -25.07
CA ILE A 186 0.06 23.05 -24.86
C ILE A 186 -1.04 23.85 -25.57
N ASN A 187 -1.08 25.17 -25.36
CA ASN A 187 -2.06 26.05 -26.00
C ASN A 187 -1.98 25.98 -27.54
N SER A 188 -0.77 25.88 -28.10
CA SER A 188 -0.58 25.71 -29.55
C SER A 188 -1.15 24.39 -30.06
N LEU A 189 -0.95 23.29 -29.33
CA LEU A 189 -1.46 21.97 -29.71
C LEU A 189 -2.99 21.87 -29.58
N GLU A 190 -3.58 22.51 -28.57
CA GLU A 190 -5.04 22.55 -28.40
C GLU A 190 -5.73 23.22 -29.61
N GLU A 191 -5.15 24.30 -30.13
CA GLU A 191 -5.66 24.97 -31.34
C GLU A 191 -5.51 24.11 -32.60
N GLU A 192 -4.44 23.32 -32.72
CA GLU A 192 -4.28 22.35 -33.82
C GLU A 192 -5.32 21.22 -33.76
N ILE A 193 -5.56 20.67 -32.57
CA ILE A 193 -6.59 19.64 -32.34
C ILE A 193 -7.97 20.17 -32.67
N LYS A 194 -8.29 21.39 -32.26
CA LYS A 194 -9.58 22.04 -32.54
C LYS A 194 -9.81 22.20 -34.05
N LYS A 195 -8.78 22.59 -34.81
CA LYS A 195 -8.84 22.66 -36.27
C LYS A 195 -9.05 21.27 -36.90
N ALA A 196 -8.33 20.26 -36.43
CA ALA A 196 -8.47 18.89 -36.92
C ALA A 196 -9.87 18.32 -36.67
N ASN A 197 -10.43 18.53 -35.47
CA ASN A 197 -11.78 18.09 -35.12
C ASN A 197 -12.85 18.74 -36.01
N GLY A 198 -12.74 20.04 -36.29
CA GLY A 198 -13.66 20.72 -37.21
C GLY A 198 -13.62 20.14 -38.64
N LEU A 199 -12.46 19.66 -39.11
CA LEU A 199 -12.35 18.99 -40.40
C LEU A 199 -13.02 17.60 -40.38
N PHE A 200 -12.85 16.84 -39.30
CA PHE A 200 -13.48 15.52 -39.17
C PHE A 200 -15.00 15.59 -39.07
N GLU A 201 -15.55 16.51 -38.28
CA GLU A 201 -16.99 16.72 -38.16
C GLU A 201 -17.63 17.03 -39.52
N LYS A 202 -16.96 17.88 -40.32
CA LYS A 202 -17.39 18.18 -41.69
C LYS A 202 -17.41 16.93 -42.58
N GLN A 203 -16.35 16.11 -42.54
CA GLN A 203 -16.28 14.87 -43.31
C GLN A 203 -17.37 13.86 -42.91
N ILE A 204 -17.66 13.73 -41.61
CA ILE A 204 -18.73 12.87 -41.11
C ILE A 204 -20.10 13.34 -41.61
N GLY A 205 -20.34 14.66 -41.61
CA GLY A 205 -21.56 15.24 -42.17
C GLY A 205 -21.74 14.91 -43.65
N ASP A 206 -20.70 15.12 -44.46
CA ASP A 206 -20.71 14.85 -45.90
C ASP A 206 -20.96 13.35 -46.20
N LEU A 207 -20.34 12.45 -45.44
CA LEU A 207 -20.52 11.00 -45.57
C LEU A 207 -21.94 10.55 -45.17
N SER A 208 -22.51 11.15 -44.13
CA SER A 208 -23.87 10.84 -43.68
C SER A 208 -24.91 11.21 -44.72
N ILE A 209 -24.74 12.37 -45.39
CA ILE A 209 -25.60 12.78 -46.51
C ILE A 209 -25.49 11.78 -47.67
N LYS A 210 -24.26 11.40 -48.05
CA LYS A 210 -24.03 10.41 -49.11
C LYS A 210 -24.68 9.06 -48.79
N LEU A 211 -24.57 8.59 -47.53
CA LEU A 211 -25.16 7.32 -47.11
C LEU A 211 -26.69 7.34 -47.16
N ASN A 212 -27.32 8.40 -46.67
CA ASN A 212 -28.77 8.54 -46.70
C ASN A 212 -29.33 8.51 -48.14
N ASN A 213 -28.63 9.14 -49.07
CA ASN A 213 -28.99 9.10 -50.50
C ASN A 213 -28.91 7.67 -51.07
N VAL A 214 -27.97 6.84 -50.62
CA VAL A 214 -27.86 5.44 -51.06
C VAL A 214 -28.99 4.57 -50.50
N ILE A 215 -29.38 4.78 -49.24
CA ILE A 215 -30.43 3.97 -48.58
C ILE A 215 -31.81 4.23 -49.20
N LEU A 216 -32.17 5.49 -49.46
CA LEU A 216 -33.45 5.84 -50.06
C LEU A 216 -33.64 5.28 -51.48
N ASN A 217 -32.56 5.00 -52.20
CA ASN A 217 -32.60 4.45 -53.56
C ASN A 217 -33.07 2.98 -53.65
N ASN A 218 -33.22 2.27 -52.53
CA ASN A 218 -33.57 0.84 -52.54
C ASN A 218 -35.08 0.56 -52.38
N PHE A 219 -35.86 1.55 -51.92
CA PHE A 219 -37.32 1.44 -51.86
C PHE A 219 -37.92 1.79 -53.22
N VAL A 220 -38.69 0.87 -53.80
CA VAL A 220 -39.33 1.09 -55.10
C VAL A 220 -40.78 1.51 -54.91
N LYS A 221 -41.03 2.79 -55.19
CA LYS A 221 -42.38 3.35 -55.20
C LYS A 221 -43.15 2.87 -56.43
N ILE A 222 -44.18 2.05 -56.21
CA ILE A 222 -45.14 1.65 -57.25
C ILE A 222 -46.46 2.34 -56.97
N LYS A 223 -46.86 3.26 -57.85
CA LYS A 223 -48.21 3.83 -57.79
C LYS A 223 -49.23 2.71 -57.98
N ASN A 224 -50.14 2.54 -57.02
CA ASN A 224 -51.08 1.42 -57.04
C ASN A 224 -52.47 1.80 -56.52
N LYS A 225 -53.46 0.97 -56.89
CA LYS A 225 -54.87 1.04 -56.46
C LYS A 225 -55.50 -0.36 -56.56
N TRP A 226 -56.59 -0.62 -55.86
CA TRP A 226 -57.32 -1.89 -56.01
C TRP A 226 -58.04 -1.92 -57.38
N LYS A 227 -57.89 -3.00 -58.15
CA LYS A 227 -58.41 -3.08 -59.53
C LYS A 227 -59.30 -4.28 -59.80
N GLU A 228 -59.03 -5.38 -59.12
CA GLU A 228 -59.67 -6.67 -59.38
C GLU A 228 -60.23 -7.22 -58.06
N ILE A 229 -61.46 -7.72 -58.09
CA ILE A 229 -62.05 -8.52 -57.03
C ILE A 229 -62.03 -9.96 -57.53
N SER A 230 -61.59 -10.91 -56.71
CA SER A 230 -61.75 -12.33 -57.01
C SER A 230 -63.22 -12.69 -56.85
N ASP A 231 -63.93 -12.82 -57.97
CA ASP A 231 -65.23 -13.48 -58.02
C ASP A 231 -65.02 -14.97 -57.79
N SER A 232 -64.97 -15.38 -56.53
CA SER A 232 -65.27 -16.77 -56.21
C SER A 232 -66.78 -16.92 -56.42
N GLU A 233 -67.22 -17.96 -57.13
CA GLU A 233 -68.64 -18.24 -57.42
C GLU A 233 -69.55 -18.22 -56.18
N TYR A 234 -68.97 -18.31 -54.97
CA TYR A 234 -69.66 -18.33 -53.69
C TYR A 234 -69.77 -16.97 -52.97
N TYR A 235 -69.11 -15.91 -53.47
CA TYR A 235 -69.02 -14.64 -52.74
C TYR A 235 -69.35 -13.46 -53.64
N GLN A 236 -70.63 -13.12 -53.73
CA GLN A 236 -71.05 -11.84 -54.33
C GLN A 236 -70.53 -10.69 -53.47
N CYS A 237 -69.49 -10.01 -53.94
CA CYS A 237 -69.08 -8.72 -53.40
C CYS A 237 -70.18 -7.67 -53.68
N CYS A 238 -70.33 -6.71 -52.79
CA CYS A 238 -71.24 -5.58 -52.93
C CYS A 238 -70.92 -4.73 -54.19
N ASP A 239 -71.60 -5.02 -55.31
CA ASP A 239 -71.78 -4.21 -56.51
C ASP A 239 -70.54 -3.42 -57.00
N ASN A 240 -69.36 -4.05 -57.06
CA ASN A 240 -68.10 -3.40 -57.49
C ASN A 240 -67.69 -2.13 -56.71
N LYS A 241 -68.24 -1.86 -55.51
CA LYS A 241 -67.88 -0.67 -54.71
C LYS A 241 -66.44 -0.70 -54.17
N CYS A 242 -65.77 -1.85 -54.28
CA CYS A 242 -64.44 -2.11 -53.72
C CYS A 242 -63.28 -1.92 -54.71
N ILE A 243 -63.53 -1.66 -56.00
CA ILE A 243 -62.49 -1.33 -57.00
C ILE A 243 -62.25 0.17 -57.09
N ASN A 244 -61.05 0.57 -57.50
CA ASN A 244 -60.60 1.97 -57.66
C ASN A 244 -60.78 2.87 -56.43
N THR A 245 -60.96 2.27 -55.24
CA THR A 245 -61.03 2.98 -53.95
C THR A 245 -59.81 2.66 -53.11
N ASN A 246 -59.45 3.55 -52.18
CA ASN A 246 -58.46 3.25 -51.14
C ASN A 246 -59.09 2.59 -49.91
N LYS A 247 -60.42 2.44 -49.92
CA LYS A 247 -61.24 1.95 -48.81
C LYS A 247 -62.20 0.82 -49.22
N PRO A 248 -61.71 -0.38 -49.57
CA PRO A 248 -62.60 -1.51 -49.81
C PRO A 248 -63.26 -1.95 -48.49
N ILE A 249 -64.52 -2.40 -48.57
CA ILE A 249 -65.35 -2.78 -47.42
C ILE A 249 -65.81 -4.22 -47.62
N GLY A 250 -65.42 -5.10 -46.69
CA GLY A 250 -65.89 -6.47 -46.52
C GLY A 250 -67.40 -6.54 -46.35
N SER A 251 -68.11 -7.34 -47.15
CA SER A 251 -69.48 -7.74 -46.84
C SER A 251 -69.45 -8.94 -45.87
N ASP A 252 -70.61 -9.52 -45.61
CA ASP A 252 -70.77 -10.74 -44.81
C ASP A 252 -69.98 -11.94 -45.41
N ASN A 253 -69.70 -11.86 -46.71
CA ASN A 253 -68.96 -12.83 -47.48
C ASN A 253 -67.48 -12.44 -47.60
N CYS A 254 -66.60 -13.43 -47.54
CA CYS A 254 -65.16 -13.22 -47.73
C CYS A 254 -64.86 -12.92 -49.20
N PHE A 255 -64.13 -11.84 -49.49
CA PHE A 255 -63.61 -11.58 -50.83
C PHE A 255 -62.16 -11.15 -50.80
N ALA A 256 -61.47 -11.31 -51.93
CA ALA A 256 -60.11 -10.84 -52.12
C ALA A 256 -60.08 -9.68 -53.12
N VAL A 257 -59.38 -8.60 -52.79
CA VAL A 257 -59.05 -7.51 -53.74
C VAL A 257 -57.57 -7.55 -54.08
N PHE A 258 -57.25 -7.29 -55.35
CA PHE A 258 -55.89 -7.28 -55.87
C PHE A 258 -55.50 -5.90 -56.39
N ALA A 259 -54.26 -5.54 -56.13
CA ALA A 259 -53.71 -4.26 -56.57
C ALA A 259 -53.49 -4.28 -58.09
N GLU A 260 -53.64 -3.13 -58.76
CA GLU A 260 -53.46 -3.00 -60.21
C GLU A 260 -52.08 -3.48 -60.68
N ASN A 261 -51.03 -3.08 -59.97
CA ASN A 261 -49.64 -3.36 -60.34
C ASN A 261 -49.04 -4.42 -59.41
N ALA A 262 -48.30 -5.36 -59.99
CA ALA A 262 -47.50 -6.33 -59.26
C ALA A 262 -46.12 -5.77 -58.90
N PHE A 263 -45.54 -6.27 -57.81
CA PHE A 263 -44.15 -6.07 -57.41
C PHE A 263 -43.26 -6.95 -58.27
N LYS A 264 -42.66 -6.36 -59.31
CA LYS A 264 -41.80 -7.07 -60.27
C LYS A 264 -40.38 -7.17 -59.74
N LYS A 265 -39.75 -8.33 -59.95
CA LYS A 265 -38.34 -8.55 -59.67
C LYS A 265 -37.49 -7.63 -60.57
N PRO A 266 -36.51 -6.93 -60.00
CA PRO A 266 -35.58 -6.10 -60.79
C PRO A 266 -34.67 -6.99 -61.64
N GLN A 267 -34.43 -6.61 -62.90
CA GLN A 267 -33.55 -7.38 -63.80
C GLN A 267 -32.06 -7.29 -63.41
N ASN A 268 -31.61 -6.15 -62.85
CA ASN A 268 -30.23 -5.92 -62.45
C ASN A 268 -30.17 -5.04 -61.20
N CYS A 269 -30.14 -5.63 -60.00
CA CYS A 269 -30.00 -4.87 -58.76
C CYS A 269 -28.65 -5.13 -58.09
N PHE A 270 -27.86 -4.07 -57.94
CA PHE A 270 -26.61 -4.08 -57.17
C PHE A 270 -26.84 -4.03 -55.65
N ASN A 271 -28.03 -3.57 -55.24
CA ASN A 271 -28.50 -3.54 -53.87
C ASN A 271 -29.73 -4.45 -53.70
N TYR A 272 -30.31 -4.50 -52.52
CA TYR A 272 -31.62 -5.11 -52.39
C TYR A 272 -32.68 -4.16 -52.96
N THR A 273 -33.76 -4.73 -53.50
CA THR A 273 -34.95 -3.99 -53.91
C THR A 273 -36.06 -4.29 -52.93
N PHE A 274 -36.71 -3.24 -52.44
CA PHE A 274 -37.72 -3.32 -51.41
C PHE A 274 -39.06 -2.74 -51.87
N TYR A 275 -40.10 -3.55 -51.76
CA TYR A 275 -41.50 -3.17 -51.98
C TYR A 275 -42.26 -3.29 -50.67
N TYR A 276 -43.21 -2.38 -50.43
CA TYR A 276 -43.97 -2.37 -49.19
C TYR A 276 -45.32 -1.68 -49.39
N PHE A 277 -46.36 -2.19 -48.72
CA PHE A 277 -47.65 -1.53 -48.61
C PHE A 277 -48.26 -1.78 -47.23
N GLU A 278 -49.15 -0.88 -46.81
CA GLU A 278 -49.85 -0.97 -45.53
C GLU A 278 -51.36 -0.93 -45.73
N ILE A 279 -52.07 -1.56 -44.81
CA ILE A 279 -53.52 -1.43 -44.64
C ILE A 279 -53.81 -1.07 -43.19
N LYS A 280 -54.68 -0.08 -42.99
CA LYS A 280 -55.27 0.22 -41.69
C LYS A 280 -56.61 -0.48 -41.63
N CYS A 281 -56.77 -1.44 -40.72
CA CYS A 281 -57.96 -2.28 -40.67
C CYS A 281 -58.98 -1.78 -39.64
N LYS A 282 -60.27 -1.92 -39.93
CA LYS A 282 -61.38 -1.65 -39.01
C LYS A 282 -62.42 -2.76 -39.17
N CYS A 283 -62.71 -3.47 -38.08
CA CYS A 283 -63.86 -4.36 -38.01
C CYS A 283 -65.15 -3.52 -37.93
N GLU A 284 -66.14 -3.84 -38.76
CA GLU A 284 -67.41 -3.11 -38.82
C GLU A 284 -68.48 -3.68 -37.89
N ARG A 285 -68.19 -4.80 -37.21
CA ARG A 285 -69.07 -5.43 -36.22
C ARG A 285 -68.41 -5.39 -34.84
N GLU A 286 -69.22 -5.58 -33.80
CA GLU A 286 -68.65 -5.94 -32.50
C GLU A 286 -68.02 -7.33 -32.64
N LEU A 287 -66.77 -7.49 -32.17
CA LEU A 287 -65.86 -8.66 -32.32
C LEU A 287 -66.38 -10.00 -31.75
N SER A 288 -67.68 -10.18 -31.56
CA SER A 288 -68.28 -11.17 -30.68
C SER A 288 -68.53 -12.55 -31.29
N LYS A 289 -68.19 -12.82 -32.56
CA LYS A 289 -68.57 -14.11 -33.21
C LYS A 289 -67.52 -14.80 -34.09
N GLY A 290 -66.26 -14.35 -34.12
CA GLY A 290 -65.18 -15.10 -34.79
C GLY A 290 -65.31 -15.25 -36.31
N LEU A 291 -66.08 -14.37 -36.96
CA LEU A 291 -66.30 -14.35 -38.42
C LEU A 291 -65.59 -13.17 -39.10
N ASP A 292 -64.84 -12.36 -38.34
CA ASP A 292 -64.08 -11.24 -38.88
C ASP A 292 -62.75 -11.77 -39.42
N TRP A 293 -62.58 -11.76 -40.73
CA TRP A 293 -61.36 -12.25 -41.38
C TRP A 293 -60.63 -11.11 -42.06
N MET A 294 -59.33 -11.04 -41.84
CA MET A 294 -58.47 -10.11 -42.54
C MET A 294 -57.12 -10.75 -42.82
N ASN A 295 -56.83 -10.89 -44.12
CA ASN A 295 -55.53 -11.35 -44.58
C ASN A 295 -54.86 -10.23 -45.38
N ILE A 296 -53.61 -9.93 -45.04
CA ILE A 296 -52.70 -9.17 -45.91
C ILE A 296 -51.78 -10.15 -46.62
N SER A 297 -51.67 -10.04 -47.94
CA SER A 297 -51.03 -11.08 -48.74
C SER A 297 -50.30 -10.59 -49.99
N LEU A 298 -49.43 -11.46 -50.49
CA LEU A 298 -48.80 -11.39 -51.80
C LEU A 298 -49.16 -12.65 -52.57
N LYS A 299 -49.77 -12.48 -53.75
CA LYS A 299 -50.08 -13.56 -54.69
C LYS A 299 -48.97 -13.67 -55.73
N SER A 300 -48.34 -14.83 -55.86
CA SER A 300 -47.43 -15.13 -56.97
C SER A 300 -48.18 -15.08 -58.29
N CYS A 301 -47.71 -14.25 -59.23
CA CYS A 301 -48.33 -14.13 -60.55
C CYS A 301 -48.12 -15.38 -61.43
N SER A 302 -47.12 -16.21 -61.14
CA SER A 302 -46.79 -17.40 -61.94
C SER A 302 -47.49 -18.66 -61.43
N THR A 303 -47.61 -18.82 -60.11
CA THR A 303 -48.16 -20.06 -59.50
C THR A 303 -49.56 -19.88 -58.92
N ASN A 304 -50.08 -18.64 -58.87
CA ASN A 304 -51.30 -18.28 -58.14
C ASN A 304 -51.29 -18.67 -56.65
N LYS A 305 -50.13 -19.01 -56.07
CA LYS A 305 -49.97 -19.28 -54.64
C LYS A 305 -49.90 -17.97 -53.87
N HIS A 306 -50.23 -18.03 -52.59
CA HIS A 306 -50.28 -16.86 -51.71
C HIS A 306 -49.30 -17.03 -50.54
N ILE A 307 -48.60 -15.96 -50.19
CA ILE A 307 -48.03 -15.76 -48.87
C ILE A 307 -48.92 -14.75 -48.17
N ASN A 308 -49.47 -15.11 -47.01
CA ASN A 308 -50.38 -14.21 -46.30
C ASN A 308 -50.16 -14.23 -44.80
N PHE A 309 -50.51 -13.12 -44.16
CA PHE A 309 -50.69 -13.04 -42.74
C PHE A 309 -52.18 -12.95 -42.46
N ALA A 310 -52.71 -13.90 -41.69
CA ALA A 310 -54.10 -13.98 -41.27
C ALA A 310 -54.24 -13.52 -39.82
N ALA A 311 -54.88 -12.37 -39.61
CA ALA A 311 -54.96 -11.75 -38.30
C ALA A 311 -55.83 -12.56 -37.34
N GLU A 312 -56.92 -13.16 -37.82
CA GLU A 312 -57.84 -13.95 -37.00
C GLU A 312 -57.18 -15.21 -36.42
N TYR A 313 -56.21 -15.79 -37.15
CA TYR A 313 -55.49 -17.00 -36.72
C TYR A 313 -54.13 -16.67 -36.08
N SER A 314 -53.77 -15.40 -36.00
CA SER A 314 -52.43 -14.96 -35.56
C SER A 314 -51.33 -15.71 -36.31
N SER A 315 -51.51 -15.99 -37.61
CA SER A 315 -50.67 -16.96 -38.33
C SER A 315 -50.21 -16.43 -39.67
N ILE A 316 -48.95 -16.72 -39.99
CA ILE A 316 -48.38 -16.49 -41.31
C ILE A 316 -48.47 -17.80 -42.09
N TYR A 317 -48.93 -17.73 -43.34
CA TYR A 317 -49.00 -18.86 -44.25
C TYR A 317 -48.03 -18.66 -45.41
N ASN A 318 -47.28 -19.71 -45.75
CA ASN A 318 -46.43 -19.71 -46.93
C ASN A 318 -47.17 -20.25 -48.18
N GLU A 319 -46.48 -20.30 -49.31
CA GLU A 319 -47.05 -20.75 -50.59
C GLU A 319 -47.52 -22.22 -50.58
N LYS A 320 -47.03 -23.04 -49.64
CA LYS A 320 -47.44 -24.43 -49.43
C LYS A 320 -48.60 -24.56 -48.43
N ARG A 321 -49.13 -23.44 -47.94
CA ARG A 321 -50.14 -23.35 -46.86
C ARG A 321 -49.66 -23.91 -45.52
N GLU A 322 -48.34 -23.96 -45.29
CA GLU A 322 -47.79 -24.22 -43.97
C GLU A 322 -48.04 -22.98 -43.10
N SER A 323 -48.52 -23.19 -41.86
CA SER A 323 -48.90 -22.12 -40.94
C SER A 323 -47.86 -21.92 -39.84
N PHE A 324 -47.49 -20.67 -39.59
CA PHE A 324 -46.54 -20.26 -38.55
C PHE A 324 -47.24 -19.33 -37.57
N LYS A 325 -47.57 -19.85 -36.38
CA LYS A 325 -48.30 -19.10 -35.36
C LYS A 325 -47.41 -18.06 -34.69
N LEU A 326 -47.95 -16.85 -34.52
CA LEU A 326 -47.32 -15.76 -33.79
C LEU A 326 -47.67 -15.88 -32.29
N PRO A 327 -46.67 -15.95 -31.40
CA PRO A 327 -46.92 -16.26 -29.98
C PRO A 327 -47.65 -15.14 -29.22
N THR A 328 -47.46 -13.88 -29.61
CA THR A 328 -47.94 -12.71 -28.86
C THR A 328 -48.68 -11.72 -29.76
N PHE A 329 -49.63 -12.20 -30.55
CA PHE A 329 -50.40 -11.35 -31.46
C PHE A 329 -51.76 -10.97 -30.88
N SER A 330 -52.14 -9.70 -31.05
CA SER A 330 -53.48 -9.18 -30.80
C SER A 330 -53.89 -8.29 -31.96
N TRP A 331 -55.13 -8.42 -32.42
CA TRP A 331 -55.69 -7.56 -33.47
C TRP A 331 -56.70 -6.59 -32.87
N ASN A 332 -56.47 -5.30 -33.09
CA ASN A 332 -57.36 -4.23 -32.66
C ASN A 332 -57.88 -3.42 -33.86
N ASN A 333 -59.02 -2.75 -33.65
CA ASN A 333 -59.50 -1.76 -34.59
C ASN A 333 -58.48 -0.64 -34.79
N ASN A 334 -58.28 -0.25 -36.04
CA ASN A 334 -57.31 0.74 -36.50
C ASN A 334 -55.84 0.31 -36.48
N ASP A 335 -55.53 -0.96 -36.19
CA ASP A 335 -54.19 -1.48 -36.40
C ASP A 335 -53.77 -1.35 -37.86
N ILE A 336 -52.49 -1.00 -38.05
CA ILE A 336 -51.87 -0.87 -39.37
C ILE A 336 -51.01 -2.09 -39.62
N PHE A 337 -51.38 -2.88 -40.62
CA PHE A 337 -50.63 -4.05 -41.04
C PHE A 337 -49.86 -3.74 -42.31
N GLY A 338 -48.59 -4.12 -42.35
CA GLY A 338 -47.75 -3.96 -43.53
C GLY A 338 -47.27 -5.29 -44.08
N CYS A 339 -47.01 -5.31 -45.38
CA CYS A 339 -46.40 -6.45 -46.06
C CYS A 339 -45.26 -5.95 -46.94
N GLY A 340 -44.06 -6.44 -46.65
CA GLY A 340 -42.83 -6.11 -47.36
C GLY A 340 -42.31 -7.28 -48.16
N LEU A 341 -41.86 -7.01 -49.39
CA LEU A 341 -41.16 -7.95 -50.25
C LEU A 341 -39.76 -7.42 -50.53
N VAL A 342 -38.75 -8.24 -50.28
CA VAL A 342 -37.36 -7.90 -50.51
C VAL A 342 -36.76 -8.85 -51.53
N TYR A 343 -36.23 -8.32 -52.61
CA TYR A 343 -35.35 -9.03 -53.52
C TYR A 343 -33.89 -8.73 -53.16
N PRO A 344 -33.06 -9.74 -52.83
CA PRO A 344 -31.65 -9.51 -52.54
C PRO A 344 -30.88 -9.06 -53.80
N PRO A 345 -29.67 -8.49 -53.64
CA PRO A 345 -28.81 -8.12 -54.76
C PRO A 345 -28.47 -9.32 -55.65
N SER A 346 -28.60 -9.17 -56.96
CA SER A 346 -28.35 -10.26 -57.93
C SER A 346 -26.89 -10.72 -57.98
N ASN A 347 -25.95 -9.88 -57.51
CA ASN A 347 -24.50 -10.10 -57.61
C ASN A 347 -23.84 -10.69 -56.35
N LYS A 348 -24.57 -10.89 -55.24
CA LYS A 348 -24.01 -11.43 -53.99
C LYS A 348 -24.46 -12.88 -53.78
N MET A 349 -23.52 -13.83 -53.89
CA MET A 349 -23.80 -15.27 -53.83
C MET A 349 -24.51 -15.77 -52.55
N ASN A 350 -24.43 -15.02 -51.44
CA ASN A 350 -24.89 -15.48 -50.13
C ASN A 350 -26.38 -15.25 -49.87
N TYR A 351 -27.06 -14.37 -50.61
CA TYR A 351 -28.49 -14.07 -50.43
C TYR A 351 -29.24 -14.39 -51.71
N LYS A 352 -29.72 -15.63 -51.85
CA LYS A 352 -30.23 -16.13 -53.14
C LYS A 352 -31.74 -15.95 -53.34
N PHE A 353 -32.52 -15.82 -52.27
CA PHE A 353 -33.97 -15.90 -52.35
C PHE A 353 -34.63 -14.61 -51.87
N PRO A 354 -35.69 -14.14 -52.57
CA PRO A 354 -36.52 -13.09 -52.04
C PRO A 354 -37.20 -13.54 -50.75
N TYR A 355 -37.65 -12.58 -49.95
CA TYR A 355 -38.40 -12.88 -48.75
C TYR A 355 -39.54 -11.88 -48.53
N VAL A 356 -40.59 -12.36 -47.88
CA VAL A 356 -41.70 -11.55 -47.40
C VAL A 356 -41.57 -11.34 -45.91
N PHE A 357 -41.92 -10.17 -45.40
CA PHE A 357 -42.10 -9.95 -43.98
C PHE A 357 -43.37 -9.14 -43.73
N PHE A 358 -43.89 -9.24 -42.51
CA PHE A 358 -45.10 -8.54 -42.11
C PHE A 358 -44.79 -7.59 -40.96
N THR A 359 -45.57 -6.52 -40.86
CA THR A 359 -45.48 -5.55 -39.77
C THR A 359 -46.85 -5.30 -39.17
N GLN A 360 -46.87 -4.90 -37.91
CA GLN A 360 -48.03 -4.34 -37.22
C GLN A 360 -47.59 -3.04 -36.53
N ASN A 361 -48.32 -1.97 -36.79
CA ASN A 361 -48.07 -0.64 -36.23
C ASN A 361 -46.61 -0.16 -36.37
N GLY A 362 -46.00 -0.48 -37.52
CA GLY A 362 -44.63 -0.09 -37.87
C GLY A 362 -43.53 -0.96 -37.26
N LYS A 363 -43.88 -2.06 -36.57
CA LYS A 363 -42.91 -3.05 -36.06
C LYS A 363 -43.08 -4.37 -36.80
N GLN A 364 -41.98 -5.03 -37.13
CA GLN A 364 -42.05 -6.36 -37.74
C GLN A 364 -42.70 -7.37 -36.79
N ILE A 365 -43.55 -8.24 -37.35
CA ILE A 365 -44.16 -9.37 -36.64
C ILE A 365 -43.65 -10.68 -37.25
N GLY A 366 -43.26 -11.62 -36.39
CA GLY A 366 -42.69 -12.89 -36.80
C GLY A 366 -41.34 -12.79 -37.53
N LYS A 367 -40.91 -13.92 -38.10
CA LYS A 367 -39.71 -14.03 -38.94
C LYS A 367 -40.05 -13.74 -40.41
N GLY A 368 -39.03 -13.52 -41.24
CA GLY A 368 -39.22 -13.42 -42.69
C GLY A 368 -39.64 -14.77 -43.28
N MET A 369 -40.36 -14.75 -44.40
CA MET A 369 -40.73 -15.93 -45.17
C MET A 369 -39.85 -16.02 -46.41
N LEU A 370 -38.96 -17.00 -46.47
CA LEU A 370 -38.05 -17.17 -47.60
C LEU A 370 -38.77 -17.79 -48.81
N LEU A 371 -38.66 -17.16 -49.98
CA LEU A 371 -39.37 -17.55 -51.20
C LEU A 371 -38.45 -18.37 -52.12
N LYS A 372 -38.39 -19.68 -51.89
CA LYS A 372 -37.47 -20.60 -52.60
C LYS A 372 -37.71 -20.66 -54.11
N ASP A 373 -38.95 -20.49 -54.54
CA ASP A 373 -39.34 -20.58 -55.96
C ASP A 373 -39.00 -19.29 -56.75
N ASN A 374 -38.49 -18.25 -56.08
CA ASN A 374 -37.92 -17.01 -56.64
C ASN A 374 -38.71 -16.40 -57.82
N HIS A 375 -40.02 -16.31 -57.67
CA HIS A 375 -40.92 -15.81 -58.71
C HIS A 375 -40.60 -14.37 -59.13
N ASP A 376 -40.88 -14.07 -60.40
CA ASP A 376 -40.55 -12.77 -61.00
C ASP A 376 -41.52 -11.65 -60.62
N SER A 377 -42.70 -11.96 -60.08
CA SER A 377 -43.59 -10.94 -59.56
C SER A 377 -44.61 -11.45 -58.57
N TYR A 378 -44.96 -10.57 -57.63
CA TYR A 378 -46.01 -10.80 -56.64
C TYR A 378 -47.01 -9.66 -56.64
N LYS A 379 -48.29 -9.97 -56.61
CA LYS A 379 -49.39 -8.99 -56.61
C LYS A 379 -49.89 -8.78 -55.17
N PRO A 380 -49.86 -7.55 -54.64
CA PRO A 380 -50.49 -7.23 -53.37
C PRO A 380 -51.98 -7.58 -53.39
N CYS A 381 -52.44 -8.20 -52.30
CA CYS A 381 -53.82 -8.66 -52.18
C CYS A 381 -54.25 -8.60 -50.72
N VAL A 382 -55.50 -8.24 -50.47
CA VAL A 382 -56.12 -8.38 -49.15
C VAL A 382 -57.41 -9.17 -49.24
N TRP A 383 -57.64 -10.00 -48.23
CA TRP A 383 -58.88 -10.77 -48.05
C TRP A 383 -59.63 -10.18 -46.88
N LEU A 384 -60.93 -9.94 -47.05
CA LEU A 384 -61.75 -9.23 -46.07
C LEU A 384 -63.08 -9.95 -45.89
N GLN A 385 -63.49 -10.10 -44.63
CA GLN A 385 -64.85 -10.47 -44.24
C GLN A 385 -65.26 -9.61 -43.03
N CYS A 386 -66.38 -8.91 -43.13
CA CYS A 386 -66.87 -7.98 -42.08
C CYS A 386 -65.87 -6.86 -41.65
N CYS A 387 -64.86 -6.57 -42.48
CA CYS A 387 -63.82 -5.59 -42.20
C CYS A 387 -63.70 -4.57 -43.33
N SER A 388 -63.46 -3.30 -43.01
CA SER A 388 -62.97 -2.31 -43.95
C SER A 388 -61.47 -2.09 -43.77
N VAL A 389 -60.79 -1.67 -44.84
CA VAL A 389 -59.39 -1.29 -44.76
C VAL A 389 -59.15 0.03 -45.46
N GLU A 390 -58.22 0.84 -44.95
CA GLU A 390 -57.67 1.97 -45.68
C GLU A 390 -56.24 1.63 -46.11
N THR A 391 -55.97 1.64 -47.42
CA THR A 391 -54.67 1.23 -47.95
C THR A 391 -53.72 2.39 -48.14
N ASN A 392 -52.42 2.14 -47.91
CA ASN A 392 -51.31 2.98 -48.30
C ASN A 392 -50.32 2.17 -49.14
N PHE A 393 -50.28 2.42 -50.45
CA PHE A 393 -49.27 1.84 -51.36
C PHE A 393 -47.98 2.68 -51.47
N GLY A 394 -47.86 3.76 -50.68
CA GLY A 394 -46.76 4.71 -50.78
C GLY A 394 -46.90 5.69 -51.95
N ASN A 395 -48.13 5.89 -52.44
CA ASN A 395 -48.42 6.82 -53.55
C ASN A 395 -48.03 8.28 -53.20
N ASP A 396 -48.17 8.66 -51.93
CA ASP A 396 -47.78 9.95 -51.36
C ASP A 396 -47.23 9.74 -49.95
N LEU A 397 -45.89 9.66 -49.84
CA LEU A 397 -45.20 9.42 -48.57
C LEU A 397 -44.96 10.70 -47.78
N GLU A 398 -45.15 11.88 -48.39
CA GLU A 398 -44.95 13.16 -47.74
C GLU A 398 -46.16 13.49 -46.86
N SER A 399 -47.37 13.36 -47.41
CA SER A 399 -48.60 13.59 -46.64
C SER A 399 -49.06 12.36 -45.84
N LYS A 400 -48.75 11.15 -46.34
CA LYS A 400 -49.17 9.88 -45.74
C LYS A 400 -47.99 8.89 -45.65
N PRO A 401 -47.01 9.16 -44.77
CA PRO A 401 -45.88 8.26 -44.58
C PRO A 401 -46.36 6.89 -44.11
N PHE A 402 -45.57 5.85 -44.41
CA PHE A 402 -45.77 4.55 -43.79
C PHE A 402 -45.56 4.62 -42.29
N LYS A 403 -46.27 3.77 -41.55
CA LYS A 403 -46.01 3.59 -40.13
C LYS A 403 -44.68 2.87 -39.90
N TYR A 404 -44.32 1.93 -40.79
CA TYR A 404 -43.00 1.31 -40.83
C TYR A 404 -41.98 2.25 -41.46
N ASP A 405 -40.87 2.48 -40.77
CA ASP A 405 -39.76 3.29 -41.28
C ASP A 405 -38.93 2.50 -42.28
N VAL A 406 -39.33 2.59 -43.56
CA VAL A 406 -38.67 1.91 -44.69
C VAL A 406 -37.19 2.28 -44.83
N SER A 407 -36.77 3.46 -44.35
CA SER A 407 -35.37 3.90 -44.39
C SER A 407 -34.48 3.15 -43.38
N LYS A 408 -35.09 2.59 -42.33
CA LYS A 408 -34.42 1.78 -41.30
C LYS A 408 -34.49 0.28 -41.58
N HIS A 409 -35.01 -0.13 -42.74
CA HIS A 409 -35.07 -1.54 -43.08
C HIS A 409 -33.66 -2.14 -43.20
N PHE A 410 -33.45 -3.29 -42.56
CA PHE A 410 -32.23 -4.07 -42.65
C PHE A 410 -32.56 -5.49 -43.11
N ILE A 411 -31.58 -6.14 -43.77
CA ILE A 411 -31.75 -7.51 -44.25
C ILE A 411 -31.95 -8.44 -43.04
N LEU A 412 -33.06 -9.18 -43.07
CA LEU A 412 -33.41 -10.10 -42.00
C LEU A 412 -32.39 -11.23 -41.88
N LYS A 413 -32.14 -11.65 -40.64
CA LYS A 413 -31.26 -12.78 -40.30
C LYS A 413 -32.03 -14.06 -39.96
N GLU A 414 -33.33 -13.93 -39.71
CA GLU A 414 -34.18 -15.02 -39.26
C GLU A 414 -35.36 -15.21 -40.22
N PHE A 415 -35.55 -16.47 -40.62
CA PHE A 415 -36.61 -16.89 -41.53
C PHE A 415 -37.35 -18.10 -40.97
N TYR A 416 -38.60 -18.30 -41.39
CA TYR A 416 -39.36 -19.53 -41.17
C TYR A 416 -38.94 -20.65 -42.11
#